data_AF-A0A6V7PGN4-F1
#
_entry.id   AF-A0A6V7PGN4-F1
#
_cell.length_a   1.000
_cell.length_b   1.000
_cell.length_c   1.000
_cell.angle_alpha   90.00
_cell.angle_beta   90.00
_cell.angle_gamma   90.00
#
_symmetry.space_group_name_H-M   'P 1'
#
loop_
_entity.id
_entity.type
_entity.pdbx_description
1 polymer ?
#
loop_
_entity_poly.entity_id
_entity_poly.type
_entity_poly.pdbx_seq_one_letter_code
_entity_poly.pdbx_strand_id
1 'polypeptide(L)'
;MNLTLLTKWWWRFFNEPSTPWNKLIRSLYYTRRTPLHEGRSFLPHSQWWRSVLFCQDIFKCGTIYKIGDGRDIRLWSDIWLGETSLRTQFPEIYDNVRNKDVSVSHCWNTNGWGWRFICRGFAANHTADVRK
;
A
#
# COMPACT_ATOMS: atom_id res chain seq x y z
N MET A 1 -5.18 13.95 -22.10
CA MET A 1 -5.47 12.73 -21.31
C MET A 1 -6.38 13.12 -20.17
N ASN A 2 -7.57 12.52 -20.06
CA ASN A 2 -8.56 12.91 -19.05
C ASN A 2 -8.31 12.15 -17.74
N LEU A 3 -7.53 12.77 -16.83
CA LEU A 3 -7.06 12.15 -15.59
C LEU A 3 -8.22 11.72 -14.67
N THR A 4 -9.29 12.52 -14.57
CA THR A 4 -10.43 12.24 -13.69
C THR A 4 -11.14 10.94 -14.07
N LEU A 5 -11.30 10.70 -15.38
CA LEU A 5 -11.91 9.48 -15.89
C LEU A 5 -11.05 8.24 -15.59
N LEU A 6 -9.72 8.37 -15.71
CA LEU A 6 -8.78 7.28 -15.43
C LEU A 6 -8.71 6.96 -13.94
N THR A 7 -8.68 7.99 -13.09
CA THR A 7 -8.73 7.82 -11.62
C THR A 7 -10.03 7.17 -11.17
N LYS A 8 -11.17 7.45 -11.84
CA LYS A 8 -12.45 6.77 -11.55
C LYS A 8 -12.37 5.25 -11.80
N TRP A 9 -11.56 4.78 -12.74
CA TRP A 9 -11.40 3.34 -12.97
C TRP A 9 -10.70 2.63 -11.81
N TRP A 10 -9.74 3.28 -11.14
CA TRP A 10 -9.18 2.77 -9.89
C TRP A 10 -10.25 2.66 -8.80
N TRP A 11 -11.08 3.70 -8.64
CA TRP A 11 -12.19 3.66 -7.69
C TRP A 11 -13.13 2.48 -7.98
N ARG A 12 -13.53 2.27 -9.25
CA ARG A 12 -14.37 1.13 -9.65
C ARG A 12 -13.66 -0.21 -9.44
N PHE A 13 -12.34 -0.27 -9.62
CA PHE A 13 -11.57 -1.49 -9.39
C PHE A 13 -11.62 -1.98 -7.93
N PHE A 14 -11.69 -1.05 -6.97
CA PHE A 14 -11.84 -1.40 -5.55
C PHE A 14 -13.29 -1.55 -5.11
N ASN A 15 -14.21 -0.74 -5.63
CA ASN A 15 -15.62 -0.74 -5.19
C ASN A 15 -16.51 -1.75 -5.94
N GLU A 16 -16.14 -2.18 -7.15
CA GLU A 16 -16.94 -3.09 -7.99
C GLU A 16 -16.19 -4.43 -8.30
N PRO A 17 -15.74 -5.20 -7.29
CA PRO A 17 -14.91 -6.40 -7.51
C PRO A 17 -15.64 -7.56 -8.22
N SER A 18 -16.98 -7.59 -8.16
CA SER A 18 -17.80 -8.65 -8.74
C SER A 18 -17.97 -8.56 -10.26
N THR A 19 -17.63 -7.40 -10.84
CA THR A 19 -17.85 -7.14 -12.27
C THR A 19 -16.91 -7.97 -13.16
N PRO A 20 -17.37 -8.41 -14.35
CA PRO A 20 -16.57 -9.29 -15.21
C PRO A 20 -15.20 -8.71 -15.61
N TRP A 21 -15.15 -7.41 -15.92
CA TRP A 21 -13.90 -6.74 -16.29
C TRP A 21 -12.91 -6.70 -15.11
N ASN A 22 -13.39 -6.50 -13.88
CA ASN A 22 -12.55 -6.45 -12.69
C ASN A 22 -11.96 -7.83 -12.40
N LYS A 23 -12.77 -8.88 -12.48
CA LYS A 23 -12.33 -10.28 -12.39
C LYS A 23 -11.26 -10.60 -13.44
N LEU A 24 -11.47 -10.17 -14.69
CA LEU A 24 -10.52 -10.35 -15.78
C LEU A 24 -9.18 -9.64 -15.52
N ILE A 25 -9.23 -8.37 -15.10
CA ILE A 25 -8.02 -7.61 -14.76
C ILE A 25 -7.28 -8.27 -13.59
N ARG A 26 -8.00 -8.73 -12.57
CA ARG A 26 -7.41 -9.45 -11.43
C ARG A 26 -6.72 -10.74 -11.86
N SER A 27 -7.36 -11.55 -12.70
CA SER A 27 -6.78 -12.82 -13.17
C SER A 27 -5.59 -12.61 -14.11
N LEU A 28 -5.62 -11.57 -14.94
CA LEU A 28 -4.53 -11.29 -15.89
C LEU A 28 -3.30 -10.67 -15.20
N TYR A 29 -3.52 -9.77 -14.25
CA TYR A 29 -2.47 -8.88 -13.76
C TYR A 29 -2.15 -9.03 -12.27
N TYR A 30 -3.11 -9.46 -11.45
CA TYR A 30 -3.03 -9.39 -9.98
C TYR A 30 -3.07 -10.75 -9.28
N THR A 31 -2.87 -11.85 -9.98
CA THR A 31 -2.82 -13.20 -9.39
C THR A 31 -1.71 -13.36 -8.34
N ARG A 32 -0.58 -12.64 -8.51
CA ARG A 32 0.57 -12.65 -7.58
C ARG A 32 1.10 -11.25 -7.29
N ARG A 33 0.28 -10.23 -7.50
CA ARG A 33 0.68 -8.82 -7.36
C ARG A 33 -0.39 -8.08 -6.58
N THR A 34 0.06 -7.16 -5.74
CA THR A 34 -0.85 -6.30 -5.01
C THR A 34 -1.20 -5.07 -5.88
N PRO A 35 -2.50 -4.80 -6.11
CA PRO A 35 -2.95 -3.60 -6.82
C PRO A 35 -2.45 -2.33 -6.11
N LEU A 36 -2.25 -1.26 -6.89
CA LEU A 36 -1.63 -0.02 -6.43
C LEU A 36 -0.22 -0.20 -5.88
N HIS A 37 0.43 -1.35 -5.98
CA HIS A 37 1.80 -1.55 -5.51
C HIS A 37 2.73 -2.04 -6.62
N GLU A 38 2.36 -1.75 -7.85
CA GLU A 38 3.09 -2.08 -9.06
C GLU A 38 4.37 -1.25 -9.18
N GLY A 39 5.50 -1.94 -9.34
CA GLY A 39 6.76 -1.28 -9.66
C GLY A 39 6.84 -0.88 -11.14
N ARG A 40 7.88 -0.10 -11.48
CA ARG A 40 8.16 0.36 -12.87
C ARG A 40 8.32 -0.77 -13.89
N SER A 41 8.57 -2.01 -13.43
CA SER A 41 8.69 -3.20 -14.28
C SER A 41 7.34 -3.78 -14.71
N PHE A 42 6.21 -3.29 -14.16
CA PHE A 42 4.90 -3.77 -14.53
C PHE A 42 4.38 -3.06 -15.80
N LEU A 43 4.32 -3.83 -16.89
CA LEU A 43 3.92 -3.35 -18.21
C LEU A 43 2.76 -4.22 -18.72
N PRO A 44 1.49 -3.83 -18.48
CA PRO A 44 0.37 -4.58 -19.02
C PRO A 44 0.30 -4.42 -20.54
N HIS A 45 -0.17 -5.46 -21.22
CA HIS A 45 -0.33 -5.45 -22.69
C HIS A 45 -1.45 -4.50 -23.14
N SER A 46 -2.47 -4.29 -22.31
CA SER A 46 -3.59 -3.38 -22.61
C SER A 46 -3.16 -1.92 -22.46
N GLN A 47 -3.22 -1.16 -23.57
CA GLN A 47 -2.93 0.27 -23.57
C GLN A 47 -3.86 1.06 -22.64
N TRP A 48 -5.14 0.68 -22.57
CA TRP A 48 -6.08 1.28 -21.64
C TRP A 48 -5.65 1.06 -20.18
N TRP A 49 -5.24 -0.16 -19.81
CA TRP A 49 -4.78 -0.43 -18.45
C TRP A 49 -3.47 0.30 -18.13
N ARG A 50 -2.56 0.47 -19.12
CA ARG A 50 -1.36 1.31 -18.96
C ARG A 50 -1.73 2.75 -18.58
N SER A 51 -2.74 3.32 -19.24
CA SER A 51 -3.21 4.68 -18.90
C SER A 51 -3.83 4.75 -17.51
N VAL A 52 -4.58 3.73 -17.09
CA VAL A 52 -5.13 3.65 -15.72
C VAL A 52 -4.00 3.56 -14.69
N LEU A 53 -3.01 2.69 -14.90
CA LEU A 53 -1.83 2.57 -14.03
C LEU A 53 -1.04 3.86 -13.93
N PHE A 54 -0.92 4.63 -15.00
CA PHE A 54 -0.24 5.92 -14.95
C PHE A 54 -0.86 6.89 -13.92
N CYS A 55 -2.16 6.76 -13.65
CA CYS A 55 -2.88 7.60 -12.69
C CYS A 55 -2.90 7.03 -11.26
N GLN A 56 -2.17 5.94 -11.01
CA GLN A 56 -2.10 5.27 -9.71
C GLN A 56 -1.62 6.20 -8.59
N ASP A 57 -0.55 6.96 -8.81
CA ASP A 57 0.01 7.86 -7.80
C ASP A 57 -0.96 8.98 -7.42
N ILE A 58 -1.71 9.48 -8.40
CA ILE A 58 -2.77 10.48 -8.19
C ILE A 58 -3.90 9.87 -7.35
N PHE A 59 -4.32 8.65 -7.66
CA PHE A 59 -5.35 7.96 -6.88
C PHE A 59 -4.90 7.73 -5.43
N LYS A 60 -3.67 7.27 -5.22
CA LYS A 60 -3.08 7.07 -3.90
C LYS A 60 -3.02 8.33 -3.06
N CYS A 61 -2.61 9.45 -3.66
CA CYS A 61 -2.52 10.73 -2.97
C CYS A 61 -3.88 11.17 -2.39
N GLY A 62 -4.97 10.86 -3.09
CA GLY A 62 -6.34 11.19 -2.67
C GLY A 62 -7.06 10.10 -1.86
N THR A 63 -6.39 9.02 -1.46
CA THR A 63 -7.03 7.91 -0.73
C THR A 63 -6.43 7.69 0.65
N ILE A 64 -7.32 7.48 1.62
CA ILE A 64 -6.97 7.07 2.99
C ILE A 64 -7.33 5.59 3.11
N TYR A 65 -6.35 4.78 3.49
CA TYR A 65 -6.51 3.35 3.68
C TYR A 65 -7.04 3.08 5.08
N LYS A 66 -8.13 2.32 5.16
CA LYS A 66 -8.62 1.78 6.43
C LYS A 66 -7.92 0.44 6.70
N ILE A 67 -7.31 0.31 7.87
CA ILE A 67 -6.66 -0.94 8.29
C ILE A 67 -7.72 -2.03 8.44
N GLY A 68 -7.60 -3.08 7.62
CA GLY A 68 -8.27 -4.36 7.81
C GLY A 68 -7.27 -5.40 8.32
N ASP A 69 -6.84 -6.31 7.44
CA ASP A 69 -5.78 -7.28 7.72
C ASP A 69 -4.35 -6.71 7.54
N GLY A 70 -4.22 -5.52 6.93
CA GLY A 70 -2.97 -4.83 6.70
C GLY A 70 -2.04 -5.48 5.66
N ARG A 71 -2.51 -6.45 4.88
CA ARG A 71 -1.67 -7.17 3.90
C ARG A 71 -1.32 -6.33 2.69
N ASP A 72 -2.29 -5.55 2.22
CA ASP A 72 -2.18 -4.73 1.01
C ASP A 72 -1.79 -3.27 1.29
N ILE A 73 -1.52 -2.93 2.56
CA ILE A 73 -1.15 -1.57 2.99
C ILE A 73 0.34 -1.56 3.29
N ARG A 74 1.11 -0.69 2.61
CA ARG A 74 2.52 -0.42 2.93
C ARG A 74 2.62 0.49 4.13
N LEU A 75 3.39 0.08 5.12
CA LEU A 75 3.55 0.79 6.39
C LEU A 75 3.96 2.25 6.18
N TRP A 76 4.95 2.49 5.32
CA TRP A 76 5.58 3.80 5.20
C TRP A 76 4.98 4.72 4.13
N SER A 77 4.57 4.12 3.00
CA SER A 77 4.22 4.86 1.79
C SER A 77 2.72 5.19 1.71
N ASP A 78 1.87 4.36 2.30
CA ASP A 78 0.42 4.57 2.24
C ASP A 78 -0.07 5.42 3.42
N ILE A 79 -1.14 6.19 3.19
CA ILE A 79 -1.80 6.99 4.23
C ILE A 79 -2.86 6.12 4.90
N TRP A 80 -2.51 5.54 6.03
CA TRP A 80 -3.41 4.70 6.83
C TRP A 80 -3.51 5.15 8.30
N LEU A 81 -2.65 6.09 8.72
CA LEU A 81 -2.62 6.67 10.06
C LEU A 81 -2.50 8.20 9.96
N GLY A 82 -3.55 8.91 10.38
CA GLY A 82 -3.61 10.38 10.29
C GLY A 82 -3.85 10.88 8.86
N GLU A 83 -3.28 12.05 8.53
CA GLU A 83 -3.53 12.76 7.27
C GLU A 83 -2.40 12.59 6.23
N THR A 84 -1.22 12.16 6.66
CA THR A 84 -0.02 12.05 5.80
C THR A 84 0.67 10.71 5.98
N SER A 85 1.50 10.31 5.01
CA SER A 85 2.24 9.03 5.11
C SER A 85 3.26 9.07 6.26
N LEU A 86 3.53 7.91 6.89
CA LEU A 86 4.52 7.81 7.96
C LEU A 86 5.93 8.22 7.51
N ARG A 87 6.25 8.00 6.23
CA ARG A 87 7.49 8.48 5.62
C ARG A 87 7.63 10.00 5.70
N THR A 88 6.54 10.73 5.51
CA THR A 88 6.52 12.20 5.54
C THR A 88 6.58 12.72 6.96
N GLN A 89 5.91 12.04 7.90
CA GLN A 89 5.88 12.43 9.32
C GLN A 89 7.22 12.16 10.01
N PHE A 90 7.89 11.06 9.68
CA PHE A 90 9.11 10.60 10.36
C PHE A 90 10.24 10.29 9.36
N PRO A 91 10.82 11.30 8.70
CA PRO A 91 11.84 11.10 7.66
C PRO A 91 13.12 10.42 8.21
N GLU A 92 13.56 10.79 9.40
CA GLU A 92 14.76 10.22 10.05
C GLU A 92 14.62 8.72 10.34
N ILE A 93 13.42 8.30 10.75
CA ILE A 93 13.14 6.90 11.01
C ILE A 93 13.10 6.14 9.68
N TYR A 94 12.44 6.70 8.67
CA TYR A 94 12.32 6.12 7.33
C TYR A 94 13.67 5.85 6.64
N ASP A 95 14.65 6.72 6.85
CA ASP A 95 16.01 6.52 6.30
C ASP A 95 16.74 5.34 6.93
N ASN A 96 16.40 5.01 8.18
CA ASN A 96 16.96 3.89 8.93
C ASN A 96 16.18 2.58 8.79
N VAL A 97 15.12 2.56 7.96
CA VAL A 97 14.29 1.38 7.69
C VAL A 97 15.03 0.38 6.79
N ARG A 98 14.93 -0.92 7.12
CA ARG A 98 15.50 -2.00 6.30
C ARG A 98 14.72 -2.23 5.01
N ASN A 99 13.39 -2.30 5.11
CA ASN A 99 12.50 -2.53 3.98
C ASN A 99 11.45 -1.42 3.91
N LYS A 100 11.60 -0.53 2.94
CA LYS A 100 10.69 0.60 2.71
C LYS A 100 9.32 0.17 2.17
N ASP A 101 9.23 -1.05 1.64
CA ASP A 101 8.02 -1.65 1.07
C ASP A 101 7.37 -2.70 1.98
N VAL A 102 7.66 -2.66 3.28
CA VAL A 102 7.05 -3.58 4.24
C VAL A 102 5.55 -3.30 4.41
N SER A 103 4.74 -4.36 4.48
CA SER A 103 3.30 -4.24 4.73
C SER A 103 2.99 -4.12 6.22
N VAL A 104 1.87 -3.50 6.56
CA VAL A 104 1.41 -3.34 7.96
C VAL A 104 1.28 -4.70 8.65
N SER A 105 0.70 -5.68 7.96
CA SER A 105 0.53 -7.06 8.47
C SER A 105 1.83 -7.77 8.81
N HIS A 106 2.95 -7.41 8.16
CA HIS A 106 4.24 -8.00 8.45
C HIS A 106 4.88 -7.38 9.70
N CYS A 107 4.54 -6.13 10.01
CA CYS A 107 5.05 -5.40 11.16
C CYS A 107 4.15 -5.51 12.41
N TRP A 108 2.89 -5.90 12.25
CA TRP A 108 1.91 -6.02 13.33
C TRP A 108 1.44 -7.47 13.49
N ASN A 109 1.68 -8.04 14.66
CA ASN A 109 1.22 -9.39 15.02
C ASN A 109 0.36 -9.35 16.30
N THR A 110 -0.11 -10.51 16.76
CA THR A 110 -0.91 -10.62 18.00
C THR A 110 -0.19 -10.14 19.26
N ASN A 111 1.14 -10.05 19.21
CA ASN A 111 1.99 -9.60 20.30
C ASN A 111 2.40 -8.11 20.13
N GLY A 112 1.79 -7.40 19.18
CA GLY A 112 2.01 -5.97 18.92
C GLY A 112 2.99 -5.69 17.78
N TRP A 113 3.67 -4.53 17.86
CA TRP A 113 4.61 -4.06 16.85
C TRP A 113 5.93 -4.82 16.89
N GLY A 114 6.25 -5.51 15.79
CA GLY A 114 7.55 -6.10 15.55
C GLY A 114 8.56 -5.05 15.10
N TRP A 115 9.02 -4.20 16.02
CA TRP A 115 9.97 -3.10 15.74
C TRP A 115 11.24 -3.53 14.98
N ARG A 116 11.67 -4.79 15.16
CA ARG A 116 12.81 -5.39 14.44
C ARG A 116 12.62 -5.44 12.92
N PHE A 117 11.38 -5.49 12.45
CA PHE A 117 11.05 -5.45 11.02
C PHE A 117 10.99 -4.02 10.47
N ILE A 118 10.88 -3.03 11.35
CA ILE A 118 10.68 -1.62 11.02
C ILE A 118 12.04 -0.90 10.96
N CYS A 119 12.84 -0.93 12.04
CA CYS A 119 14.07 -0.13 12.16
C CYS A 119 15.32 -0.98 12.45
N ARG A 120 16.49 -0.51 11.99
CA ARG A 120 17.79 -1.07 12.40
C ARG A 120 18.07 -0.68 13.86
N GLY A 121 18.43 -1.66 14.70
CA GLY A 121 18.92 -1.42 16.08
C GLY A 121 17.90 -1.62 17.21
N PHE A 122 16.61 -1.74 16.91
CA PHE A 122 15.59 -2.10 17.92
C PHE A 122 15.60 -3.63 18.14
N ALA A 123 16.55 -4.12 18.93
CA ALA A 123 16.51 -5.48 19.47
C ALA A 123 15.38 -5.54 20.52
N ALA A 124 14.63 -6.64 20.52
CA ALA A 124 13.40 -6.86 21.28
C ALA A 124 13.64 -6.97 22.80
N ASN A 125 14.11 -5.90 23.43
CA ASN A 125 14.41 -5.87 24.87
C ASN A 125 13.48 -4.90 25.64
N HIS A 126 12.58 -4.18 24.95
CA HIS A 126 11.65 -3.25 25.58
C HIS A 126 10.22 -3.41 25.05
N THR A 127 9.60 -4.56 25.32
CA THR A 127 8.13 -4.65 25.34
C THR A 127 7.68 -5.05 26.74
N ALA A 128 7.96 -4.16 27.69
CA ALA A 128 7.16 -4.02 28.90
C ALA A 128 6.62 -2.59 28.85
N ASP A 129 5.31 -2.46 29.08
CA ASP A 129 4.48 -1.26 28.92
C ASP A 129 4.33 -0.76 27.48
N VAL A 130 3.11 -0.57 26.99
CA VAL A 130 2.13 0.35 27.59
C VAL A 130 0.74 -0.28 27.65
N ARG A 131 0.24 -0.46 28.88
CA ARG A 131 -1.19 -0.34 29.19
C ARG A 131 -1.59 1.13 29.14
N LYS A 132 -2.60 1.46 28.35
CA LYS A 132 -3.85 2.13 28.76
C LYS A 132 -4.74 2.37 27.55
#